data_AF-A0A3M9YDX0-F1
#
_entry.id   AF-A0A3M9YDX0-F1
#
_cell.length_a   1.000
_cell.length_b   1.000
_cell.length_c   1.000
_cell.angle_alpha   90.00
_cell.angle_beta   90.00
_cell.angle_gamma   90.00
#
_symmetry.space_group_name_H-M   'P 1'
#
loop_
_entity.id
_entity.type
_entity.pdbx_description
1 polymer ?
#
loop_
_entity_poly.entity_id
_entity_poly.type
_entity_poly.pdbx_seq_one_letter_code
_entity_poly.pdbx_strand_id
1 'polypeptide(L)'
;MQPTASLRVLGYRHLRLTTKDVNKGFYKGNRTGSMGSHTRYGGYKIDWAKVRTFAVPERLFEADFKLTPFVGDTIRKVRGQYDTAEGPRNPAAYLESWKLQNGRT
;
A
#
# COMPACT_ATOMS: atom_id res chain seq x y z
N MET A 1 -17.76 -46.17 1.01
CA MET A 1 -17.62 -44.83 0.38
C MET A 1 -16.20 -44.70 -0.14
N GLN A 2 -15.99 -44.63 -1.45
CA GLN A 2 -14.67 -44.41 -2.07
C GLN A 2 -14.37 -42.90 -2.08
N PRO A 3 -13.18 -42.43 -1.67
CA PRO A 3 -12.82 -41.02 -1.78
C PRO A 3 -12.82 -40.55 -3.24
N THR A 4 -13.27 -39.32 -3.52
CA THR A 4 -13.28 -38.71 -4.85
C THR A 4 -11.86 -38.54 -5.41
N ALA A 5 -11.71 -38.50 -6.74
CA ALA A 5 -10.41 -38.58 -7.44
C ALA A 5 -9.37 -37.52 -7.03
N SER A 6 -9.79 -36.34 -6.56
CA SER A 6 -8.93 -35.28 -6.03
C SER A 6 -8.30 -35.60 -4.67
N LEU A 7 -8.83 -36.58 -3.95
CA LEU A 7 -8.35 -37.06 -2.65
C LEU A 7 -7.50 -38.34 -2.76
N ARG A 8 -7.09 -38.75 -3.97
CA ARG A 8 -6.09 -39.82 -4.12
C ARG A 8 -4.82 -39.37 -3.39
N VAL A 9 -4.51 -40.08 -2.30
CA VAL A 9 -3.48 -39.80 -1.28
C VAL A 9 -2.11 -39.38 -1.84
N LEU A 10 -1.78 -39.78 -3.08
CA LEU A 10 -0.52 -39.46 -3.73
C LEU A 10 -0.44 -38.03 -4.30
N GLY A 11 -1.57 -37.41 -4.69
CA GLY A 11 -1.57 -36.05 -5.27
C GLY A 11 -1.49 -34.94 -4.22
N TYR A 12 -2.13 -35.14 -3.06
CA TYR A 12 -2.21 -34.12 -2.01
C TYR A 12 -0.88 -33.96 -1.23
N ARG A 13 -0.06 -35.01 -1.15
CA ARG A 13 1.22 -35.00 -0.40
C ARG A 13 2.30 -34.08 -0.98
N HIS A 14 2.22 -33.71 -2.26
CA HIS A 14 3.19 -32.82 -2.91
C HIS A 14 2.73 -31.35 -2.95
N LEU A 15 1.55 -31.04 -2.41
CA LEU A 15 1.09 -29.66 -2.29
C LEU A 15 1.83 -28.95 -1.16
N ARG A 16 2.02 -27.64 -1.30
CA ARG A 16 2.68 -26.81 -0.29
C ARG A 16 1.78 -26.68 0.94
N LEU A 17 2.33 -27.01 2.11
CA LEU A 17 1.62 -26.87 3.38
C LEU A 17 1.15 -25.43 3.64
N THR A 18 -0.10 -25.33 4.07
CA THR A 18 -0.81 -24.15 4.55
C THR A 18 -1.13 -24.30 6.02
N THR A 19 -1.57 -23.22 6.66
CA THR A 19 -1.89 -23.20 8.10
C THR A 19 -3.06 -24.10 8.48
N LYS A 20 -3.81 -24.63 7.51
CA LYS A 20 -5.01 -25.44 7.74
C LYS A 20 -4.80 -26.93 7.46
N ASP A 21 -3.64 -27.31 6.92
CA ASP A 21 -3.34 -28.70 6.59
C ASP A 21 -2.82 -29.50 7.79
N VAL A 22 -2.17 -28.83 8.75
CA VAL A 22 -1.51 -29.46 9.92
C VAL A 22 -1.79 -28.65 11.17
N ASN A 23 -1.80 -29.31 12.33
CA ASN A 23 -2.06 -28.70 13.64
C ASN A 23 -0.73 -28.37 14.39
N LYS A 24 -0.83 -28.00 15.67
CA LYS A 24 0.22 -27.87 16.71
C LYS A 24 1.67 -27.79 16.20
N GLY A 25 2.26 -26.59 16.28
CA GLY A 25 3.68 -26.35 16.00
C GLY A 25 3.97 -25.84 14.59
N PHE A 26 3.05 -26.01 13.64
CA PHE A 26 3.16 -25.36 12.34
C PHE A 26 2.54 -23.95 12.37
N TYR A 27 3.38 -22.92 12.40
CA TYR A 27 2.99 -21.52 12.26
C TYR A 27 3.49 -20.94 10.93
N LYS A 28 2.60 -20.31 10.16
CA LYS A 28 2.94 -19.62 8.92
C LYS A 28 2.22 -18.28 8.88
N GLY A 29 2.99 -17.19 8.81
CA GLY A 29 2.45 -15.83 8.83
C GLY A 29 1.86 -15.36 7.50
N ASN A 30 1.04 -14.31 7.56
CA ASN A 30 0.36 -13.69 6.40
C ASN A 30 0.99 -12.36 5.98
N ARG A 31 2.29 -12.16 6.22
CA ARG A 31 3.03 -10.92 5.89
C ARG A 31 2.46 -9.64 6.51
N THR A 32 1.88 -9.73 7.70
CA THR A 32 1.39 -8.56 8.46
C THR A 32 2.53 -7.64 8.93
N GLY A 33 3.78 -8.11 8.88
CA GLY A 33 4.96 -7.42 9.38
C GLY A 33 5.16 -7.63 10.89
N SER A 34 6.37 -7.38 11.39
CA SER A 34 6.66 -7.43 12.82
C SER A 34 6.35 -6.09 13.48
N MET A 35 5.38 -6.07 14.41
CA MET A 35 4.94 -4.87 15.12
C MET A 35 5.61 -4.74 16.50
N GLY A 36 6.66 -5.51 16.78
CA GLY A 36 7.20 -5.65 18.12
C GLY A 36 8.13 -6.84 18.27
N SER A 37 8.12 -7.43 19.46
CA SER A 37 8.96 -8.59 19.80
C SER A 37 8.26 -9.53 20.78
N HIS A 38 8.54 -10.83 20.67
CA HIS A 38 8.09 -11.82 21.66
C HIS A 38 8.85 -11.64 22.99
N THR A 39 8.17 -11.89 24.11
CA THR A 39 8.80 -11.89 25.43
C THR A 39 9.30 -13.29 25.79
N ARG A 40 10.20 -13.39 26.78
CA ARG A 40 10.73 -14.67 27.28
C ARG A 40 9.63 -15.67 27.67
N TYR A 41 8.49 -15.17 28.15
CA TYR A 41 7.39 -15.98 28.69
C TYR A 41 6.24 -16.19 27.68
N GLY A 42 6.50 -15.98 26.38
CA GLY A 42 5.51 -16.23 25.32
C GLY A 42 4.52 -15.08 25.07
N GLY A 43 4.68 -13.94 25.74
CA GLY A 43 3.93 -12.72 25.44
C GLY A 43 4.45 -11.99 24.21
N TYR A 44 3.84 -10.84 23.89
CA TYR A 44 4.27 -9.97 22.80
C TYR A 44 4.28 -8.50 23.26
N LYS A 45 5.41 -7.81 23.05
CA LYS A 45 5.57 -6.38 23.35
C LYS A 45 5.53 -5.57 22.05
N ILE A 46 4.56 -4.67 21.94
CA ILE A 46 4.38 -3.80 20.77
C ILE A 46 5.44 -2.70 20.77
N ASP A 47 6.01 -2.45 19.58
CA ASP A 47 6.88 -1.32 19.29
C ASP A 47 6.10 -0.33 18.42
N TRP A 48 5.62 0.76 19.04
CA TRP A 48 4.77 1.75 18.37
C TRP A 48 5.45 2.45 17.20
N ALA A 49 6.79 2.49 17.14
CA ALA A 49 7.51 3.05 16.01
C ALA A 49 7.38 2.20 14.73
N LYS A 50 7.01 0.92 14.87
CA LYS A 50 6.77 -0.01 13.73
C LYS A 50 5.30 -0.12 13.35
N VAL A 51 4.40 0.43 14.15
CA VAL A 51 2.96 0.40 13.88
C VAL A 51 2.66 1.39 12.76
N ARG A 52 2.08 0.89 11.67
CA ARG A 52 1.70 1.71 10.52
C ARG A 52 0.44 2.50 10.84
N THR A 53 0.48 3.81 10.59
CA THR A 53 -0.68 4.70 10.63
C THR A 53 -1.03 5.17 9.22
N PHE A 54 -2.30 5.46 8.97
CA PHE A 54 -2.75 6.07 7.73
C PHE A 54 -3.12 7.53 8.04
N ALA A 55 -2.23 8.46 7.66
CA ALA A 55 -2.43 9.88 7.92
C ALA A 55 -3.53 10.44 6.99
N VAL A 56 -4.64 10.87 7.58
CA VAL A 56 -5.75 11.51 6.85
C VAL A 56 -5.59 13.02 6.97
N PRO A 57 -5.58 13.79 5.86
CA PRO A 57 -5.51 15.24 5.91
C PRO A 57 -6.74 15.84 6.62
N GLU A 58 -6.54 16.75 7.57
CA GLU A 58 -7.63 17.39 8.32
C GLU A 58 -8.60 18.16 7.40
N ARG A 59 -8.04 18.82 6.38
CA ARG A 59 -8.80 19.59 5.38
C ARG A 59 -9.84 18.77 4.60
N LEU A 60 -9.72 17.44 4.59
CA LEU A 60 -10.69 16.57 3.92
C LEU A 60 -12.08 16.65 4.56
N PHE A 61 -12.16 17.02 5.84
CA PHE A 61 -13.42 17.13 6.58
C PHE A 61 -14.00 18.54 6.59
N GLU A 62 -13.31 19.52 5.99
CA GLU A 62 -13.79 20.90 5.90
C GLU A 62 -14.93 20.99 4.87
N ALA A 63 -15.96 21.80 5.17
CA ALA A 63 -17.13 21.93 4.31
C ALA A 63 -16.82 22.55 2.92
N ASP A 64 -15.70 23.25 2.79
CA ASP A 64 -15.22 23.87 1.57
C ASP A 64 -14.37 22.91 0.70
N PHE A 65 -14.03 21.70 1.16
CA PHE A 65 -13.32 20.73 0.32
C PHE A 65 -14.21 20.22 -0.82
N LYS A 66 -13.86 20.53 -2.08
CA LYS A 66 -14.70 20.25 -3.27
C LYS A 66 -14.18 19.16 -4.20
N LEU A 67 -12.97 18.63 -3.99
CA LEU A 67 -12.41 17.63 -4.89
C LEU A 67 -13.15 16.29 -4.74
N THR A 68 -13.53 15.69 -5.86
CA THR A 68 -14.21 14.39 -5.92
C THR A 68 -13.36 13.42 -6.74
N PRO A 69 -13.60 12.09 -6.66
CA PRO A 69 -12.89 11.13 -7.51
C PRO A 69 -13.29 11.21 -8.99
N PHE A 70 -14.26 12.06 -9.35
CA PHE A 70 -14.76 12.24 -10.70
C PHE A 70 -14.57 13.67 -11.19
N VAL A 71 -14.52 13.80 -12.52
CA VAL A 71 -14.46 15.06 -13.25
C VAL A 71 -15.62 15.07 -14.23
N GLY A 72 -16.24 16.23 -14.47
CA GLY A 72 -17.35 16.32 -15.43
C GLY A 72 -16.91 15.99 -16.85
N ASP A 73 -17.74 15.26 -17.60
CA ASP A 73 -17.43 14.80 -18.95
C ASP A 73 -17.22 15.94 -19.97
N THR A 74 -17.75 17.12 -19.67
CA THR A 74 -17.56 18.33 -20.49
C THR A 74 -16.12 18.86 -20.44
N ILE A 75 -15.33 18.45 -19.43
CA ILE A 75 -13.95 18.90 -19.27
C ILE A 75 -13.05 18.08 -20.20
N ARG A 76 -12.49 18.75 -21.22
CA ARG A 76 -11.56 18.13 -22.16
C ARG A 76 -10.27 17.71 -21.44
N LYS A 77 -9.85 16.47 -21.65
CA LYS A 77 -8.57 15.93 -21.17
C LYS A 77 -7.41 16.63 -21.90
N VAL A 78 -6.53 17.28 -21.15
CA VAL A 78 -5.33 17.95 -21.68
C VAL A 78 -4.08 17.16 -21.29
N ARG A 79 -3.09 17.08 -22.19
CA ARG A 79 -1.75 16.52 -21.91
C ARG A 79 -0.77 17.67 -21.75
N GLY A 80 0.15 17.55 -20.78
CA GLY A 80 1.22 18.52 -20.61
C GLY A 80 2.13 18.53 -21.84
N GLN A 81 2.33 19.71 -22.43
CA GLN A 81 3.31 19.94 -23.48
C GLN A 81 4.53 20.58 -22.84
N TYR A 82 5.71 20.09 -23.19
CA TYR A 82 6.97 20.56 -22.63
C TYR A 82 7.99 20.68 -23.75
N ASP A 83 8.70 21.80 -23.77
CA ASP A 83 9.66 22.11 -24.85
C ASP A 83 10.98 21.34 -24.70
N THR A 84 11.25 20.80 -23.51
CA THR A 84 12.49 20.08 -23.21
C THR A 84 12.25 18.57 -23.17
N ALA A 85 13.27 17.81 -23.56
CA ALA A 85 13.24 16.34 -23.52
C ALA A 85 13.00 15.78 -22.10
N GLU A 86 13.42 16.52 -21.07
CA GLU A 86 13.22 16.18 -19.65
C GLU A 86 11.76 16.37 -19.19
N GLY A 87 10.97 17.13 -19.97
CA GLY A 87 9.54 17.31 -19.78
C GLY A 87 9.16 17.83 -18.39
N PRO A 88 8.18 17.21 -17.71
CA PRO A 88 7.73 17.64 -16.38
C PRO A 88 8.78 17.49 -15.28
N ARG A 89 9.88 16.79 -15.53
CA ARG A 89 10.95 16.56 -14.54
C ARG A 89 12.12 17.53 -14.69
N ASN A 90 12.03 18.48 -15.61
CA ASN A 90 13.09 19.46 -15.83
C ASN A 90 13.30 20.31 -14.56
N PRO A 91 14.51 20.30 -13.96
CA PRO A 91 14.78 21.01 -12.71
C PRO A 91 14.84 22.54 -12.90
N ALA A 92 15.28 23.02 -14.06
CA ALA A 92 15.30 24.46 -14.36
C ALA A 92 13.87 25.01 -14.48
N ALA A 93 12.97 24.28 -15.15
CA ALA A 93 11.56 24.66 -15.24
C ALA A 93 10.88 24.71 -13.86
N TYR A 94 11.22 23.76 -12.96
CA TYR A 94 10.76 23.79 -11.57
C TYR A 94 11.28 25.02 -10.82
N LEU A 95 12.58 25.32 -10.94
CA LEU A 95 13.20 26.45 -10.25
C LEU A 95 12.58 27.78 -10.69
N GLU A 96 12.37 27.98 -11.99
CA GLU A 96 11.71 29.19 -12.51
C GLU A 96 10.26 29.30 -12.02
N SER A 97 9.49 28.20 -12.05
CA SER A 97 8.12 28.16 -11.51
C SER A 97 8.08 28.51 -10.01
N TRP A 98 9.04 28.00 -9.23
CA TRP A 98 9.16 28.32 -7.82
C TRP A 98 9.45 29.80 -7.58
N LYS A 99 10.39 30.40 -8.33
CA LYS A 99 10.69 31.85 -8.23
C LYS A 99 9.45 32.70 -8.51
N LEU A 100 8.66 32.34 -9.52
CA LEU A 100 7.46 33.07 -9.91
C LEU A 100 6.32 32.97 -8.89
N GLN A 101 6.10 31.78 -8.31
CA GLN A 101 4.96 31.54 -7.42
C GLN A 101 5.26 31.91 -5.97
N ASN A 102 6.47 31.62 -5.51
CA ASN A 102 6.83 31.57 -4.09
C ASN A 102 8.17 32.27 -3.78
N GLY A 103 8.82 32.89 -4.76
CA GLY A 103 9.99 33.71 -4.53
C GLY A 103 9.60 34.95 -3.74
N ARG A 104 10.00 35.03 -2.47
CA ARG A 104 9.87 36.29 -1.71
C ARG A 104 10.73 37.35 -2.40
N THR A 105 10.10 38.44 -2.81
CA THR A 105 10.77 39.70 -3.20
C THR A 105 11.46 40.33 -2.01
#